data_AF-A0A382FNF3-F1
#
_entry.id   AF-A0A382FNF3-F1
#
_cell.length_a   1.000
_cell.length_b   1.000
_cell.length_c   1.000
_cell.angle_alpha   90.00
_cell.angle_beta   90.00
_cell.angle_gamma   90.00
#
_symmetry.space_group_name_H-M   'P 1'
#
loop_
_entity.id
_entity.type
_entity.pdbx_description
1 polymer ?
#
loop_
_entity_poly.entity_id
_entity_poly.type
_entity_poly.pdbx_seq_one_letter_code
_entity_poly.pdbx_strand_id
1 'polypeptide(L)'
;MKYISTRNSSKEFNFSEVFMKGLAKDGGLFVPKTKPKLSNEELLRFSKLNYQDLAKEIIFLFCNETVNKEELSNIIDKSYSKFSEKNVVKINAIGKNKILELYHGPTLAFKDIAMQFIGHLYDHHLKNIEKKINVVVA
;
A
#
# COMPACT_ATOMS: atom_id res chain seq x y z
N MET A 1 -10.29 9.91 -1.28
CA MET A 1 -9.93 9.59 -2.68
C MET A 1 -11.02 8.74 -3.33
N LYS A 2 -11.39 9.03 -4.59
CA LYS A 2 -12.26 8.17 -5.42
C LYS A 2 -11.45 7.42 -6.47
N TYR A 3 -11.97 6.28 -6.92
CA TYR A 3 -11.36 5.40 -7.91
C TYR A 3 -12.31 5.16 -9.08
N ILE A 4 -11.74 4.93 -10.27
CA ILE A 4 -12.45 4.64 -11.52
C ILE A 4 -11.86 3.41 -12.19
N SER A 5 -12.60 2.79 -13.11
CA SER A 5 -12.04 1.74 -13.98
C SER A 5 -11.26 2.38 -15.14
N THR A 6 -10.13 1.78 -15.51
CA THR A 6 -9.38 2.17 -16.73
C THR A 6 -10.16 1.99 -18.03
N ARG A 7 -11.24 1.20 -18.01
CA ARG A 7 -12.12 0.97 -19.17
C ARG A 7 -13.45 1.72 -19.10
N ASN A 8 -13.81 2.22 -17.92
CA ASN A 8 -15.02 3.02 -17.72
C ASN A 8 -14.87 3.98 -16.54
N SER A 9 -14.79 5.27 -16.84
CA SER A 9 -14.64 6.33 -15.85
C SER A 9 -15.96 6.95 -15.39
N SER A 10 -17.12 6.43 -15.81
CA SER A 10 -18.43 7.00 -15.44
C SER A 10 -18.87 6.65 -14.02
N LYS A 11 -18.35 5.54 -13.46
CA LYS A 11 -18.63 5.12 -12.08
C LYS A 11 -17.41 5.34 -11.20
N GLU A 12 -17.68 5.85 -10.01
CA GLU A 12 -16.68 6.08 -8.98
C GLU A 12 -16.88 5.11 -7.82
N PHE A 13 -15.76 4.71 -7.22
CA PHE A 13 -15.70 3.78 -6.11
C PHE A 13 -14.86 4.38 -4.99
N ASN A 14 -15.17 4.02 -3.74
CA ASN A 14 -14.29 4.32 -2.61
C ASN A 14 -13.15 3.27 -2.52
N PHE A 15 -12.18 3.50 -1.63
CA PHE A 15 -11.03 2.61 -1.49
C PHE A 15 -11.39 1.19 -1.02
N SER A 16 -12.32 1.05 -0.06
CA SER A 16 -12.74 -0.27 0.44
C SER A 16 -13.43 -1.11 -0.65
N GLU A 17 -14.25 -0.48 -1.49
CA GLU A 17 -14.90 -1.15 -2.61
C GLU A 17 -13.90 -1.70 -3.62
N VAL A 18 -12.89 -0.90 -4.01
CA VAL A 18 -11.88 -1.35 -4.97
C VAL A 18 -10.97 -2.41 -4.37
N PHE A 19 -10.58 -2.24 -3.10
CA PHE A 19 -9.75 -3.19 -2.39
C PHE A 19 -10.41 -4.56 -2.29
N MET A 20 -11.71 -4.61 -1.95
CA MET A 20 -12.45 -5.87 -1.82
C MET A 20 -12.81 -6.51 -3.16
N LYS A 21 -12.96 -5.73 -4.24
CA LYS A 21 -13.28 -6.28 -5.57
C LYS A 21 -12.06 -6.82 -6.30
N GLY A 22 -10.89 -6.21 -6.12
CA GLY A 22 -9.67 -6.52 -6.87
C GLY A 22 -9.72 -6.05 -8.33
N LEU A 23 -10.65 -6.58 -9.13
CA LEU A 23 -10.83 -6.25 -10.55
C LEU A 23 -12.17 -5.55 -10.81
N ALA A 24 -12.18 -4.61 -11.76
CA ALA A 24 -13.42 -3.96 -12.17
C ALA A 24 -14.30 -4.92 -13.00
N LYS A 25 -15.63 -4.73 -12.93
CA LYS A 25 -16.60 -5.61 -13.61
C LYS A 25 -16.48 -5.61 -15.15
N ASP A 26 -15.91 -4.56 -15.72
CA ASP A 26 -15.64 -4.41 -17.16
C ASP A 26 -14.27 -5.01 -17.57
N GLY A 27 -13.59 -5.71 -16.65
CA GLY A 27 -12.25 -6.26 -16.83
C GLY A 27 -11.14 -5.20 -16.82
N GLY A 28 -11.45 -3.95 -16.47
CA GLY A 28 -10.47 -2.89 -16.26
C GLY A 28 -9.81 -2.97 -14.87
N LEU A 29 -8.82 -2.11 -14.67
CA LEU A 29 -8.13 -1.94 -13.39
C LEU A 29 -8.69 -0.72 -12.67
N PHE A 30 -8.75 -0.77 -11.34
CA PHE A 30 -9.08 0.41 -10.55
C PHE A 30 -7.87 1.33 -10.43
N VAL A 31 -8.08 2.61 -10.73
CA VAL A 31 -7.06 3.66 -10.56
C VAL A 31 -7.66 4.86 -9.84
N PRO A 32 -6.86 5.64 -9.08
CA PRO A 32 -7.34 6.88 -8.47
C PRO A 32 -7.88 7.83 -9.53
N LYS A 33 -9.06 8.42 -9.29
CA LYS A 33 -9.68 9.41 -10.18
C LYS A 33 -8.80 10.65 -10.31
N THR A 34 -8.12 11.03 -9.22
CA THR A 34 -7.14 12.11 -9.20
C THR A 34 -5.81 11.61 -8.67
N LYS A 35 -4.72 12.21 -9.16
CA LYS A 35 -3.38 11.93 -8.66
C LYS A 35 -3.12 12.84 -7.46
N PRO A 36 -2.74 12.29 -6.28
CA PRO A 36 -2.23 13.12 -5.19
C PRO A 36 -1.06 13.96 -5.67
N LYS A 37 -1.01 15.23 -5.27
CA LYS A 37 0.12 16.12 -5.53
C LYS A 37 0.87 16.35 -4.23
N LEU A 38 2.19 16.32 -4.30
CA LEU A 38 3.08 16.67 -3.20
C LEU A 38 3.78 17.98 -3.53
N SER A 39 3.73 18.91 -2.59
CA SER A 39 4.52 20.14 -2.61
C SER A 39 6.01 19.86 -2.36
N ASN A 40 6.87 20.81 -2.71
CA ASN A 40 8.30 20.72 -2.42
C ASN A 40 8.57 20.61 -0.91
N GLU A 41 7.77 21.29 -0.08
CA GLU A 41 7.86 21.21 1.37
C GLU A 41 7.54 19.80 1.89
N GLU A 42 6.48 19.16 1.36
CA GLU A 42 6.14 17.77 1.69
C GLU A 42 7.24 16.80 1.23
N LEU A 43 7.79 16.99 0.03
CA LEU A 43 8.90 16.16 -0.46
C LEU A 43 10.14 16.28 0.42
N LEU A 44 10.49 17.50 0.86
CA LEU A 44 11.59 17.75 1.80
C LEU A 44 11.33 17.19 3.20
N ARG A 45 10.07 17.13 3.63
CA ARG A 45 9.67 16.46 4.88
C ARG A 45 9.80 14.94 4.73
N PHE A 46 9.28 14.38 3.64
CA PHE A 46 9.24 12.94 3.38
C PHE A 46 10.63 12.34 3.21
N SER A 47 11.59 13.08 2.66
CA SER A 47 12.98 12.62 2.50
C SER A 47 13.70 12.32 3.82
N LYS A 48 13.16 12.79 4.96
CA LYS A 48 13.71 12.59 6.31
C LYS A 48 13.06 11.43 7.06
N LEU A 49 12.01 10.82 6.49
CA LEU A 49 11.26 9.75 7.15
C LEU A 49 11.96 8.39 6.97
N ASN A 50 11.79 7.51 7.96
CA ASN A 50 12.07 6.08 7.77
C ASN A 50 11.02 5.46 6.83
N TYR A 51 11.23 4.21 6.44
CA TYR A 51 10.35 3.55 5.48
C TYR A 51 8.90 3.44 5.95
N GLN A 52 8.67 3.08 7.22
CA GLN A 52 7.34 2.88 7.75
C GLN A 52 6.57 4.21 7.80
N ASP A 53 7.20 5.28 8.25
CA ASP A 53 6.57 6.60 8.32
C ASP A 53 6.34 7.18 6.93
N LEU A 54 7.25 6.95 5.98
CA LEU A 54 7.04 7.31 4.59
C LEU A 54 5.87 6.53 3.97
N ALA A 55 5.78 5.23 4.24
CA ALA A 55 4.67 4.40 3.79
C ALA A 55 3.33 4.88 4.36
N LYS A 56 3.27 5.27 5.64
CA LYS A 56 2.08 5.87 6.28
C LYS A 56 1.63 7.11 5.52
N GLU A 57 2.54 8.05 5.28
CA GLU A 57 2.21 9.29 4.58
C GLU A 57 1.75 9.03 3.13
N ILE A 58 2.47 8.20 2.37
CA ILE A 58 2.15 7.92 0.95
C ILE A 58 0.83 7.16 0.83
N ILE A 59 0.66 6.06 1.57
CA ILE A 59 -0.54 5.21 1.45
C ILE A 59 -1.78 5.97 1.91
N PHE A 60 -1.66 6.83 2.94
CA PHE A 60 -2.80 7.62 3.44
C PHE A 60 -3.40 8.53 2.36
N LEU A 61 -2.60 9.06 1.43
CA LEU A 61 -3.10 9.87 0.30
C LEU A 61 -4.13 9.12 -0.57
N PHE A 62 -4.07 7.79 -0.57
CA PHE A 62 -4.90 6.92 -1.38
C PHE A 62 -6.12 6.36 -0.65
N CYS A 63 -6.10 6.32 0.69
CA CYS A 63 -7.14 5.67 1.50
C CYS A 63 -7.72 6.53 2.64
N ASN A 64 -7.38 7.82 2.73
CA ASN A 64 -7.79 8.74 3.81
C ASN A 64 -9.31 8.86 4.07
N GLU A 65 -10.15 8.58 3.08
CA GLU A 65 -11.62 8.56 3.23
C GLU A 65 -12.15 7.24 3.80
N THR A 66 -11.31 6.23 3.99
CA THR A 66 -11.73 4.86 4.33
C THR A 66 -11.02 4.31 5.56
N VAL A 67 -9.74 4.64 5.76
CA VAL A 67 -8.95 4.19 6.90
C VAL A 67 -8.38 5.42 7.58
N ASN A 68 -8.60 5.55 8.89
CA ASN A 68 -8.03 6.68 9.62
C ASN A 68 -6.51 6.50 9.83
N LYS A 69 -5.82 7.58 10.20
CA LYS A 69 -4.35 7.59 10.24
C LYS A 69 -3.78 6.66 11.33
N GLU A 70 -4.47 6.52 12.46
CA GLU A 70 -4.04 5.65 13.55
C GLU A 70 -4.16 4.17 13.17
N GLU A 71 -5.30 3.78 12.60
CA GLU A 71 -5.51 2.43 12.06
C GLU A 71 -4.46 2.09 11.00
N LEU A 72 -4.23 3.00 10.05
CA LEU A 72 -3.23 2.80 9.00
C LEU A 72 -1.82 2.65 9.59
N SER A 73 -1.46 3.44 10.59
CA SER A 73 -0.16 3.30 11.29
C SER A 73 -0.02 1.91 11.88
N ASN A 74 -1.02 1.45 12.63
CA ASN A 74 -1.01 0.13 13.26
C ASN A 74 -0.90 -1.01 12.23
N ILE A 75 -1.58 -0.88 11.07
CA ILE A 75 -1.49 -1.85 9.98
C ILE A 75 -0.07 -1.87 9.41
N ILE A 76 0.51 -0.71 9.11
CA ILE A 76 1.85 -0.58 8.51
C ILE A 76 2.95 -1.06 9.46
N ASP A 77 2.86 -0.71 10.74
CA ASP A 77 3.83 -1.09 11.76
C ASP A 77 3.85 -2.63 11.92
N LYS A 78 2.67 -3.27 11.94
CA LYS A 78 2.56 -4.74 11.92
C LYS A 78 3.09 -5.36 10.64
N SER A 79 2.76 -4.79 9.48
CA SER A 79 3.11 -5.33 8.16
C SER A 79 4.61 -5.42 7.95
N TYR A 80 5.36 -4.44 8.44
CA TYR A 80 6.80 -4.36 8.23
C TYR A 80 7.64 -4.87 9.41
N SER A 81 7.01 -5.34 10.50
CA SER A 81 7.69 -5.84 11.70
C SER A 81 8.55 -7.09 11.50
N LYS A 82 8.28 -7.87 10.45
CA LYS A 82 8.98 -9.14 10.15
C LYS A 82 10.10 -9.01 9.13
N PHE A 83 10.42 -7.80 8.69
CA PHE A 83 11.55 -7.57 7.80
C PHE A 83 12.86 -7.57 8.60
N SER A 84 13.88 -8.26 8.10
CA SER A 84 15.20 -8.32 8.75
C SER A 84 15.96 -7.01 8.66
N GLU A 85 15.65 -6.17 7.68
CA GLU A 85 16.23 -4.84 7.49
C GLU A 85 15.37 -3.77 8.19
N LYS A 86 15.99 -2.92 9.02
CA LYS A 86 15.28 -1.93 9.85
C LYS A 86 14.43 -0.97 9.01
N ASN A 87 14.89 -0.62 7.82
CA ASN A 87 14.18 0.25 6.89
C ASN A 87 13.43 -0.51 5.79
N VAL A 88 13.13 -1.80 5.98
CA VAL A 88 12.39 -2.69 5.05
C VAL A 88 13.13 -3.00 3.75
N VAL A 89 13.68 -1.97 3.11
CA VAL A 89 14.47 -2.02 1.88
C VAL A 89 15.83 -1.39 2.13
N LYS A 90 16.83 -1.81 1.34
CA LYS A 90 18.20 -1.29 1.44
C LYS A 90 18.70 -0.84 0.08
N ILE A 91 19.42 0.28 0.01
CA ILE A 91 20.11 0.70 -1.20
C ILE A 91 21.60 0.40 -1.03
N ASN A 92 22.13 -0.54 -1.81
CA ASN A 92 23.54 -0.91 -1.81
C ASN A 92 24.24 -0.41 -3.06
N ALA A 93 25.49 0.02 -2.92
CA ALA A 93 26.33 0.43 -4.04
C ALA A 93 27.09 -0.78 -4.61
N ILE A 94 27.13 -0.90 -5.93
CA ILE A 94 27.97 -1.85 -6.66
C ILE A 94 28.79 -1.06 -7.69
N GLY A 95 30.02 -0.70 -7.31
CA GLY A 95 30.85 0.22 -8.08
C GLY A 95 30.16 1.58 -8.23
N LYS A 96 29.85 1.96 -9.47
CA LYS A 96 29.11 3.19 -9.80
C LYS A 96 27.58 3.02 -9.78
N ASN A 97 27.09 1.79 -9.66
CA ASN A 97 25.68 1.47 -9.69
C ASN A 97 25.08 1.41 -8.29
N LYS A 98 23.76 1.54 -8.18
CA LYS A 98 22.99 1.31 -6.96
C LYS A 98 21.98 0.20 -7.18
N ILE A 99 21.83 -0.67 -6.20
CA ILE A 99 20.85 -1.75 -6.16
C ILE A 99 19.90 -1.48 -5.01
N LEU A 100 18.60 -1.55 -5.29
CA LEU A 100 17.55 -1.51 -4.30
C LEU A 100 17.17 -2.96 -3.94
N GLU A 101 17.56 -3.38 -2.75
CA GLU A 101 17.25 -4.70 -2.20
C GLU A 101 15.84 -4.71 -1.61
N LEU A 102 14.99 -5.58 -2.16
CA LEU A 102 13.57 -5.72 -1.80
C LEU A 102 13.24 -7.09 -1.19
N TYR A 103 14.26 -7.86 -0.82
CA TYR A 103 14.14 -9.27 -0.41
C TYR A 103 14.38 -9.51 1.08
N HIS A 104 14.26 -8.47 1.92
CA HIS A 104 14.47 -8.58 3.37
C HIS A 104 13.20 -9.02 4.12
N GLY A 105 12.16 -9.41 3.40
CA GLY A 105 10.90 -9.89 3.94
C GLY A 105 10.88 -11.40 4.22
N PRO A 106 9.78 -11.91 4.79
CA PRO A 106 9.68 -13.29 5.27
C PRO A 106 9.80 -14.38 4.19
N THR A 107 9.58 -14.04 2.91
CA THR A 107 9.72 -14.97 1.78
C THR A 107 10.92 -14.68 0.89
N LEU A 108 11.77 -13.72 1.30
CA LEU A 108 12.96 -13.30 0.58
C LEU A 108 12.67 -12.79 -0.85
N ALA A 109 11.50 -12.19 -1.06
CA ALA A 109 11.08 -11.70 -2.37
C ALA A 109 10.37 -10.34 -2.27
N PHE A 110 10.47 -9.53 -3.33
CA PHE A 110 9.87 -8.19 -3.37
C PHE A 110 8.36 -8.17 -3.13
N LYS A 111 7.67 -9.29 -3.39
CA LYS A 111 6.22 -9.43 -3.15
C LYS A 111 5.86 -9.21 -1.69
N ASP A 112 6.77 -9.48 -0.76
CA ASP A 112 6.55 -9.28 0.68
C ASP A 112 6.15 -7.85 1.02
N ILE A 113 6.71 -6.85 0.31
CA ILE A 113 6.45 -5.43 0.58
C ILE A 113 4.95 -5.12 0.42
N ALA A 114 4.34 -5.60 -0.66
CA ALA A 114 2.90 -5.39 -0.88
C ALA A 114 2.06 -6.39 -0.07
N MET A 115 2.44 -7.67 -0.08
CA MET A 115 1.59 -8.75 0.47
C MET A 115 1.47 -8.69 1.98
N GLN A 116 2.51 -8.28 2.71
CA GLN A 116 2.40 -8.10 4.16
C GLN A 116 1.38 -6.99 4.49
N PHE A 117 1.39 -5.88 3.75
CA PHE A 117 0.42 -4.80 3.93
C PHE A 117 -1.00 -5.23 3.56
N ILE A 118 -1.18 -5.83 2.39
CA ILE A 118 -2.49 -6.30 1.90
C ILE A 118 -3.12 -7.29 2.88
N GLY A 119 -2.33 -8.23 3.42
CA GLY A 119 -2.81 -9.21 4.39
C GLY A 119 -3.37 -8.57 5.67
N HIS A 120 -2.62 -7.64 6.28
CA HIS A 120 -3.09 -6.93 7.49
C HIS A 120 -4.25 -5.98 7.20
N LEU A 121 -4.30 -5.37 6.01
CA LEU A 121 -5.40 -4.52 5.61
C LEU A 121 -6.71 -5.32 5.42
N TYR A 122 -6.62 -6.53 4.85
CA TYR A 122 -7.75 -7.46 4.81
C TYR A 122 -8.23 -7.82 6.23
N ASP A 123 -7.31 -8.21 7.12
CA ASP A 123 -7.65 -8.57 8.50
C ASP A 123 -8.37 -7.41 9.22
N HIS A 124 -7.86 -6.19 9.08
CA HIS A 124 -8.50 -4.99 9.62
C HIS A 124 -9.91 -4.77 9.04
N HIS A 125 -10.03 -4.78 7.72
CA HIS A 125 -11.31 -4.49 7.06
C HIS A 125 -12.37 -5.57 7.35
N LEU A 126 -11.99 -6.84 7.30
CA LEU A 126 -12.89 -7.98 7.50
C LEU A 126 -13.40 -8.09 8.94
N LYS A 127 -12.57 -7.73 9.93
CA LYS A 127 -13.00 -7.62 11.33
C LYS A 127 -14.08 -6.54 11.50
N ASN A 128 -13.92 -5.39 10.86
CA ASN A 128 -14.88 -4.29 10.96
C ASN A 128 -16.25 -4.59 10.35
N ILE A 129 -16.33 -5.53 9.40
CA ILE A 129 -17.58 -5.91 8.73
C ILE A 129 -18.06 -7.31 9.09
N GLU A 130 -17.39 -7.99 10.03
CA GLU A 130 -17.66 -9.37 10.47
C GLU A 130 -17.79 -10.38 9.31
N LYS A 131 -16.91 -10.28 8.31
CA LYS A 131 -16.90 -11.20 7.16
C LYS A 131 -15.62 -12.02 7.07
N LYS A 132 -15.66 -13.07 6.25
CA LYS A 132 -14.51 -13.89 5.87
C LYS A 132 -14.27 -13.79 4.37
N ILE A 133 -13.02 -13.94 3.96
CA ILE A 133 -12.61 -14.06 2.57
C ILE A 133 -11.82 -15.36 2.38
N ASN A 134 -12.03 -16.04 1.27
CA ASN A 134 -11.21 -17.17 0.86
C ASN A 134 -10.28 -16.69 -0.26
N VAL A 135 -8.98 -16.66 0.00
CA VAL A 135 -7.98 -16.25 -1.00
C VAL A 135 -7.44 -17.51 -1.67
N VAL A 136 -7.62 -17.60 -2.99
CA VAL A 136 -7.06 -18.67 -3.83
C VAL A 136 -6.20 -18.00 -4.90
N VAL A 137 -4.92 -18.36 -4.93
CA VAL A 137 -3.92 -17.84 -5.88
C VAL A 137 -3.08 -19.01 -6.37
N ALA A 138 -2.70 -18.98 -7.65
CA ALA A 138 -1.83 -19.96 -8.28
C ALA A 138 -0.44 -19.36 -8.53
#